data_AF-A0A916ZBQ7-F1
#
_entry.id   AF-A0A916ZBQ7-F1
#
_cell.length_a   1.000
_cell.length_b   1.000
_cell.length_c   1.000
_cell.angle_alpha   90.00
_cell.angle_beta   90.00
_cell.angle_gamma   90.00
#
_symmetry.space_group_name_H-M   'P 1'
#
loop_
_entity.id
_entity.type
_entity.pdbx_description
1 polymer ?
#
loop_
_entity_poly.entity_id
_entity_poly.type
_entity_poly.pdbx_seq_one_letter_code
_entity_poly.pdbx_strand_id
1 'polypeptide(L)' 'MTKIITFKKHSVPVHYPSEQVTYIDLLHTKLLEMEYNFDFRKKWKRISSVEMIRDVAILQYNDGTKLYMEVC' A
#
# COMPACT_ATOMS: atom_id res chain seq x y z
N MET A 1 -2.39 11.32 8.92
CA MET A 1 -1.89 12.02 7.72
C MET A 1 -2.21 11.19 6.50
N THR A 2 -2.28 11.82 5.32
CA THR A 2 -2.57 11.14 4.05
C THR A 2 -1.50 11.52 3.04
N LYS A 3 -0.89 10.53 2.38
CA LYS A 3 0.08 10.70 1.28
C LYS A 3 -0.38 9.89 0.10
N ILE A 4 -0.26 10.42 -1.11
CA ILE A 4 -0.58 9.67 -2.32
C ILE A 4 0.68 8.91 -2.74
N ILE A 5 0.58 7.59 -2.84
CA ILE A 5 1.63 6.75 -3.44
C ILE A 5 1.19 6.38 -4.85
N THR A 6 2.04 6.70 -5.82
CA THR A 6 1.85 6.29 -7.20
C THR A 6 2.71 5.07 -7.46
N PHE A 7 2.05 3.93 -7.73
CA PHE A 7 2.73 2.73 -8.15
C PHE A 7 2.31 2.38 -9.58
N LYS A 8 3.30 2.42 -10.48
CA LYS A 8 3.11 2.34 -11.94
C LYS A 8 2.12 3.40 -12.45
N LYS A 9 0.91 3.01 -12.79
CA LYS A 9 -0.14 3.89 -13.37
C LYS A 9 -1.31 4.13 -12.41
N HIS A 10 -1.23 3.60 -11.19
CA HIS A 10 -2.31 3.67 -10.22
C HIS A 10 -1.83 4.39 -8.96
N SER A 11 -2.52 5.48 -8.63
CA SER A 11 -2.25 6.31 -7.46
C SER A 11 -3.25 5.98 -6.37
N VAL A 12 -2.74 5.67 -5.18
CA VAL A 12 -3.56 5.23 -4.05
C VAL A 12 -3.28 6.14 -2.86
N PRO A 13 -4.32 6.67 -2.19
CA PRO A 13 -4.15 7.38 -0.93
C PRO A 13 -3.71 6.41 0.17
N VAL A 14 -2.66 6.79 0.89
CA VAL A 14 -2.11 6.06 2.02
C VAL A 14 -2.32 6.88 3.28
N HIS A 15 -3.07 6.31 4.22
CA HIS A 15 -3.37 6.88 5.52
C HIS A 15 -2.42 6.32 6.57
N TYR A 16 -1.82 7.19 7.37
CA TYR A 16 -0.85 6.80 8.39
C TYR A 16 -0.84 7.78 9.59
N PRO A 17 -0.59 7.30 10.82
CA PRO A 17 -0.28 8.16 11.96
C PRO A 17 1.02 8.94 11.75
N SER A 18 1.13 10.16 12.29
CA SER A 18 2.29 11.06 12.08
C SER A 18 3.65 10.45 12.45
N GLU A 19 3.67 9.51 13.39
CA GLU A 19 4.87 8.84 13.88
C GLU A 19 5.39 7.74 12.93
N GLN A 20 4.66 7.42 11.85
CA GLN A 20 4.90 6.24 11.02
C GLN A 20 5.46 6.56 9.63
N VAL A 21 6.13 7.70 9.46
CA VAL A 21 6.70 8.12 8.16
C VAL A 21 7.68 7.08 7.61
N THR A 22 8.53 6.50 8.46
CA THR A 22 9.53 5.49 8.06
C THR A 22 8.90 4.25 7.42
N TYR A 23 7.73 3.82 7.91
CA TYR A 23 7.02 2.66 7.37
C TYR A 23 6.43 2.91 5.97
N ILE A 24 6.24 4.16 5.59
CA ILE A 24 5.83 4.52 4.22
C ILE A 24 6.98 4.31 3.25
N ASP A 25 8.20 4.64 3.65
CA ASP A 25 9.38 4.45 2.81
C ASP A 25 9.66 2.95 2.63
N LEU A 26 9.43 2.16 3.69
CA LEU A 26 9.43 0.70 3.61
C LEU A 26 8.32 0.18 2.69
N LEU A 27 7.10 0.74 2.77
CA LEU A 27 6.00 0.37 1.87
C LEU A 27 6.38 0.62 0.41
N HIS A 28 6.97 1.77 0.12
CA HIS A 28 7.41 2.09 -1.23
C HIS A 28 8.44 1.06 -1.74
N THR A 29 9.42 0.71 -0.91
CA THR A 29 10.41 -0.34 -1.22
C THR A 29 9.72 -1.69 -1.46
N LYS A 30 8.77 -2.08 -0.60
CA LYS A 30 8.03 -3.34 -0.73
C LYS A 30 7.21 -3.41 -2.01
N LEU A 31 6.59 -2.29 -2.40
CA LEU A 31 5.86 -2.21 -3.67
C LEU A 31 6.80 -2.42 -4.87
N LEU A 32 8.02 -1.87 -4.84
CA LEU A 32 9.03 -2.10 -5.87
C LEU A 32 9.44 -3.58 -5.95
N GLU A 33 9.64 -4.26 -4.81
CA GLU A 33 9.90 -5.71 -4.81
C GLU A 33 8.77 -6.50 -5.49
N MET A 34 7.53 -6.07 -5.28
CA MET A 34 6.34 -6.70 -5.81
C MET A 34 6.03 -6.31 -7.28
N GLU A 35 6.90 -5.51 -7.92
CA GLU A 35 6.71 -5.04 -9.30
C GLU A 35 6.54 -6.19 -10.29
N TYR A 36 7.34 -7.25 -10.15
CA TYR A 36 7.33 -8.40 -11.05
C TYR A 36 6.28 -9.44 -10.66
N ASN A 37 5.58 -9.25 -9.52
CA ASN A 37 4.51 -10.13 -9.10
C ASN A 37 3.21 -9.79 -9.85
N PHE A 38 2.84 -10.66 -10.79
CA PHE A 38 1.67 -10.46 -11.65
C PHE A 38 0.35 -10.45 -10.88
N ASP A 39 0.20 -11.33 -9.89
CA ASP A 39 -1.01 -11.41 -9.08
C ASP A 39 -1.17 -10.18 -8.19
N PHE A 40 -0.06 -9.72 -7.60
CA PHE A 40 -0.05 -8.47 -6.85
C PHE A 40 -0.44 -7.28 -7.74
N ARG A 41 0.12 -7.16 -8.94
CA ARG A 41 -0.26 -6.09 -9.87
C ARG A 41 -1.74 -6.09 -10.23
N LYS A 42 -2.35 -7.27 -10.40
CA LYS A 42 -3.81 -7.39 -10.63
C LYS A 42 -4.60 -6.89 -9.42
N LYS A 43 -4.17 -7.28 -8.22
CA LYS A 43 -4.77 -6.83 -6.96
C LYS A 43 -4.61 -5.32 -6.78
N TRP A 44 -3.42 -4.77 -7.01
CA TRP A 44 -3.11 -3.34 -6.88
C TRP A 44 -4.03 -2.42 -7.67
N LYS A 45 -4.37 -2.80 -8.90
CA LYS A 45 -5.33 -2.04 -9.72
C LYS A 45 -6.73 -1.90 -9.11
N ARG A 46 -7.10 -2.78 -8.18
CA ARG A 46 -8.42 -2.80 -7.52
C ARG A 46 -8.39 -2.14 -6.14
N ILE A 47 -7.22 -1.74 -5.66
CA ILE A 47 -7.03 -1.13 -4.34
C ILE A 47 -7.47 0.34 -4.41
N SER A 48 -8.30 0.75 -3.46
CA SER A 48 -8.87 2.08 -3.34
C SER A 48 -8.09 2.97 -2.37
N SER A 49 -7.56 2.38 -1.30
CA SER A 49 -6.77 3.06 -0.28
C SER A 49 -5.83 2.08 0.41
N VAL A 50 -4.82 2.64 1.08
CA VAL A 50 -3.93 1.89 1.97
C VAL A 50 -3.98 2.55 3.34
N GLU A 51 -4.05 1.75 4.39
CA GLU A 51 -3.88 2.20 5.77
C GLU A 51 -2.63 1.54 6.36
N MET A 52 -1.70 2.37 6.83
CA MET A 52 -0.49 1.91 7.50
C MET A 52 -0.73 1.84 8.99
N ILE A 53 -0.48 0.66 9.55
CA ILE A 53 -0.47 0.43 10.99
C ILE A 53 0.85 -0.24 11.34
N ARG A 54 1.80 0.55 11.82
CA ARG A 54 3.17 0.12 12.13
C ARG A 54 3.80 -0.51 10.88
N ASP A 55 4.20 -1.77 10.98
CA ASP A 55 4.84 -2.60 9.97
C ASP A 55 3.86 -3.31 9.04
N VAL A 56 2.55 -3.03 9.16
CA VAL A 56 1.51 -3.66 8.33
C VAL A 56 0.81 -2.61 7.45
N ALA A 57 0.79 -2.88 6.15
CA ALA A 57 -0.03 -2.18 5.17
C ALA A 57 -1.36 -2.92 4.96
N ILE A 58 -2.45 -2.23 5.27
CA ILE A 58 -3.82 -2.70 5.03
C ILE A 58 -4.28 -2.10 3.73
N LEU A 59 -4.34 -2.93 2.70
CA LEU A 59 -4.77 -2.58 1.36
C LEU A 59 -6.28 -2.80 1.24
N GLN A 60 -7.05 -1.72 1.09
CA GLN A 60 -8.50 -1.80 0.97
C GLN A 60 -8.91 -1.86 -0.50
N TYR A 61 -9.82 -2.77 -0.83
CA TYR A 61 -10.39 -2.88 -2.17
C TYR A 61 -11.70 -2.11 -2.28
N ASN A 62 -12.09 -1.79 -3.51
CA ASN A 62 -13.39 -1.18 -3.82
C ASN A 62 -14.60 -2.01 -3.34
N ASP A 63 -14.45 -3.34 -3.24
CA ASP A 63 -15.51 -4.26 -2.77
C ASP A 63 -15.57 -4.37 -1.23
N GLY A 64 -14.75 -3.62 -0.50
CA GLY A 64 -14.71 -3.61 0.96
C GLY A 64 -13.80 -4.68 1.57
N THR A 65 -13.26 -5.60 0.76
CA THR A 65 -12.27 -6.57 1.25
C THR A 65 -10.94 -5.88 1.61
N LYS A 66 -10.12 -6.56 2.42
CA LYS A 66 -8.83 -6.07 2.90
C LYS A 66 -7.74 -7.10 2.64
N LEU A 67 -6.58 -6.64 2.17
CA LEU A 67 -5.36 -7.45 2.08
C LEU A 67 -4.34 -6.88 3.06
N TYR A 68 -3.81 -7.75 3.92
CA TYR A 68 -2.78 -7.41 4.88
C TYR A 68 -1.42 -7.76 4.28
N MET A 69 -0.50 -6.81 4.33
CA MET A 69 0.86 -6.96 3.82
C MET A 69 1.84 -6.49 4.89
N GLU A 70 2.78 -7.34 5.26
CA GLU A 70 3.91 -6.96 6.09
C GLU A 70 4.94 -6.18 5.25
N VAL A 71 5.50 -5.14 5.88
CA VAL A 71 6.35 -4.13 5.25
C VAL A 71 7.78 -4.15 5.85
N CYS A 72 8.10 -5.13 6.70
CA CYS A 72 9.41 -5.35 7.30
C CYS A 72 10.51 -5.67 6.28
#